data_AF-A0A4Y2Q2F4-F1
#
_entry.id   AF-A0A4Y2Q2F4-F1
#
_cell.length_a   1.000
_cell.length_b   1.000
_cell.length_c   1.000
_cell.angle_alpha   90.00
_cell.angle_beta   90.00
_cell.angle_gamma   90.00
#
_symmetry.space_group_name_H-M   'P 1'
#
loop_
_entity.id
_entity.type
_entity.pdbx_description
1 polymer ?
#
loop_
_entity_poly.entity_id
_entity_poly.type
_entity_poly.pdbx_seq_one_letter_code
_entity_poly.pdbx_strand_id
1 'polypeptide(L)'
;MSKHKIDLKTKEHLKETVKFNQDNCYEVCLQWADDSSPLPGNFNLAKKRLEVTTEKLLSRNLYNKYEKVFQEWLDEGLIEEVPPNEVALYGNYLPHRPVIKESWSTIPILTHQPSFSSATPL
;
A
#
# COMPACT_ATOMS: atom_id res chain seq x y z
N MET A 1 -1.57 -27.39 -8.57
CA MET A 1 -2.85 -27.82 -7.93
C MET A 1 -4.00 -27.55 -8.90
N SER A 2 -5.12 -28.29 -8.82
CA SER A 2 -6.34 -27.97 -9.60
C SER A 2 -7.02 -26.71 -9.07
N LYS A 3 -7.63 -25.91 -9.95
CA LYS A 3 -8.35 -24.65 -9.61
C LYS A 3 -9.35 -24.83 -8.45
N HIS A 4 -10.12 -25.92 -8.48
CA HIS A 4 -11.10 -26.22 -7.43
C HIS A 4 -10.46 -26.36 -6.03
N LYS A 5 -9.25 -26.93 -5.96
CA LYS A 5 -8.53 -27.10 -4.70
C LYS A 5 -8.04 -25.76 -4.14
N ILE A 6 -7.61 -24.86 -5.02
CA ILE A 6 -7.19 -23.50 -4.64
C ILE A 6 -8.40 -22.73 -4.09
N ASP A 7 -9.51 -22.69 -4.83
CA ASP A 7 -10.72 -21.98 -4.42
C ASP A 7 -11.26 -22.49 -3.06
N LEU A 8 -11.19 -23.79 -2.80
CA LEU A 8 -11.59 -24.37 -1.52
C LEU A 8 -10.67 -23.91 -0.38
N LYS A 9 -9.35 -24.00 -0.55
CA LYS A 9 -8.37 -23.55 0.44
C LYS A 9 -8.51 -22.06 0.73
N THR A 10 -8.71 -21.25 -0.31
CA THR A 10 -9.00 -19.81 -0.22
C THR A 10 -10.27 -19.57 0.61
N LYS A 11 -11.35 -20.31 0.35
CA LYS A 11 -12.59 -20.15 1.10
C LYS A 11 -12.45 -20.52 2.59
N GLU A 12 -11.67 -21.55 2.91
CA GLU A 12 -11.41 -21.96 4.29
C GLU A 12 -10.56 -20.91 5.04
N HIS A 13 -9.44 -20.47 4.44
CA HIS A 13 -8.58 -19.44 5.03
C HIS A 13 -9.31 -18.12 5.30
N LEU A 14 -10.21 -17.70 4.40
CA LEU A 14 -11.01 -16.50 4.61
C LEU A 14 -11.91 -16.65 5.84
N LYS A 15 -12.61 -17.78 5.99
CA LYS A 15 -13.47 -18.03 7.16
C LYS A 15 -12.69 -18.04 8.47
N GLU A 16 -11.47 -18.58 8.47
CA GLU A 16 -10.62 -18.68 9.65
C GLU A 16 -10.03 -17.33 10.08
N THR A 17 -9.77 -16.44 9.13
CA THR A 17 -9.06 -15.19 9.38
C THR A 17 -9.95 -13.97 9.48
N VAL A 18 -11.23 -14.08 9.10
CA VAL A 18 -12.22 -13.01 9.29
C VAL A 18 -12.39 -12.73 10.79
N LYS A 19 -12.16 -11.48 11.18
CA LYS A 19 -12.41 -10.95 12.52
C LYS A 19 -13.31 -9.73 12.40
N PHE A 20 -14.16 -9.53 13.40
CA PHE A 20 -14.93 -8.29 13.54
C PHE A 20 -14.21 -7.42 14.56
N ASN A 21 -13.78 -6.23 14.14
CA ASN A 21 -12.97 -5.34 14.96
C ASN A 21 -13.84 -4.41 15.82
N GLN A 22 -13.19 -3.63 16.70
CA GLN A 22 -13.87 -2.71 17.62
C GLN A 22 -14.50 -1.52 16.90
N ASP A 23 -14.05 -1.22 15.68
CA ASP A 23 -14.57 -0.17 14.81
C ASP A 23 -15.76 -0.65 13.94
N ASN A 24 -16.35 -1.79 14.29
CA ASN A 24 -17.47 -2.41 13.59
C ASN A 24 -17.18 -2.77 12.11
N CYS A 25 -15.93 -3.05 11.78
CA CYS A 25 -15.47 -3.48 10.46
C CYS A 25 -15.02 -4.94 10.48
N TYR A 26 -15.14 -5.61 9.33
CA TYR A 26 -14.54 -6.93 9.13
C TYR A 26 -13.09 -6.78 8.65
N GLU A 27 -12.17 -7.42 9.35
CA GLU A 27 -10.77 -7.56 8.96
C GLU A 27 -10.52 -8.99 8.51
N VAL A 28 -9.72 -9.18 7.46
CA VAL A 28 -9.39 -10.49 6.91
C VAL A 28 -7.90 -10.53 6.61
N CYS A 29 -7.26 -11.67 6.87
CA CYS A 29 -5.86 -11.85 6.47
C CYS A 29 -5.75 -11.94 4.95
N LEU A 30 -4.66 -11.39 4.41
CA LEU A 30 -4.33 -11.56 3.00
C LEU A 30 -4.02 -13.01 2.66
N GLN A 31 -4.63 -13.45 1.56
CA GLN A 31 -4.45 -14.80 1.04
C GLN A 31 -3.22 -14.82 0.13
N TRP A 32 -2.04 -14.86 0.74
CA TRP A 32 -0.81 -15.05 -0.01
C TRP A 32 -0.76 -16.47 -0.60
N ALA A 33 -0.21 -16.60 -1.82
CA ALA A 33 0.09 -17.91 -2.36
C ALA A 33 1.27 -18.51 -1.59
N ASP A 34 1.19 -19.80 -1.21
CA ASP A 34 2.22 -20.46 -0.38
C ASP A 34 3.61 -20.46 -1.05
N ASP A 35 3.66 -20.35 -2.39
CA ASP A 35 4.88 -20.40 -3.20
C ASP A 35 5.33 -19.00 -3.66
N SER A 36 5.21 -17.96 -2.81
CA SER A 36 5.68 -16.63 -3.17
C SER A 36 7.20 -16.53 -3.01
N SER A 37 7.94 -16.67 -4.11
CA SER A 37 9.34 -16.26 -4.16
C SER A 37 9.46 -14.78 -3.76
N PRO A 38 10.49 -14.39 -3.00
CA PRO A 38 10.69 -12.99 -2.62
C PRO A 38 10.83 -12.12 -3.89
N LEU A 39 10.08 -11.02 -3.93
CA LEU A 39 10.12 -10.07 -5.04
C LEU A 39 11.50 -9.38 -5.10
N PRO A 40 12.09 -9.17 -6.29
CA PRO A 40 13.37 -8.48 -6.41
C PRO A 40 13.30 -7.07 -5.81
N GLY A 41 14.36 -6.69 -5.08
CA GLY A 41 14.49 -5.39 -4.47
C GLY A 41 14.63 -4.30 -5.53
N ASN A 42 13.77 -3.28 -5.47
CA ASN A 42 13.73 -2.20 -6.47
C ASN A 42 14.01 -0.81 -5.87
N PHE A 43 14.57 -0.74 -4.65
CA PHE A 43 14.79 0.51 -3.90
C PHE A 43 15.47 1.60 -4.72
N ASN A 44 16.63 1.31 -5.34
CA ASN A 44 17.38 2.30 -6.11
C ASN A 44 16.55 2.88 -7.28
N LEU A 45 15.75 2.04 -7.94
CA LEU A 45 14.86 2.48 -9.02
C LEU A 45 13.71 3.33 -8.47
N ALA A 46 13.12 2.94 -7.35
CA ALA A 46 12.05 3.68 -6.69
C ALA A 46 12.55 5.05 -6.20
N LYS A 47 13.73 5.10 -5.55
CA LYS A 47 14.38 6.33 -5.12
C LYS A 47 14.63 7.30 -6.29
N LYS A 48 15.20 6.81 -7.39
CA LYS A 48 15.43 7.64 -8.59
C LYS A 48 14.12 8.17 -9.18
N ARG A 49 13.04 7.38 -9.16
CA ARG A 49 11.70 7.83 -9.60
C ARG A 49 11.12 8.90 -8.68
N LEU A 50 11.32 8.76 -7.37
CA LEU A 50 10.91 9.75 -6.38
C LEU A 50 11.64 11.08 -6.62
N GLU A 51 12.96 11.06 -6.75
CA GLU A 51 13.79 12.25 -7.03
C GLU A 51 13.28 13.02 -8.26
N VAL A 52 13.12 12.33 -9.40
CA VAL A 52 12.61 12.94 -10.65
C VAL A 52 11.18 13.49 -10.48
N THR A 53 10.35 12.82 -9.70
CA THR A 53 8.97 13.26 -9.44
C THR A 53 8.97 14.52 -8.57
N THR A 54 9.81 14.57 -7.54
CA THR A 54 9.99 15.72 -6.67
C THR A 54 10.45 16.95 -7.45
N GLU A 55 11.46 16.81 -8.32
CA GLU A 55 11.92 17.90 -9.19
C GLU A 55 10.79 18.45 -10.09
N LYS A 56 9.98 17.55 -10.67
CA LYS A 56 8.81 17.94 -11.49
C LYS A 56 7.73 18.66 -10.69
N LEU A 57 7.52 18.28 -9.43
CA LEU A 57 6.55 18.93 -8.56
C LEU A 57 7.04 20.31 -8.09
N LEU A 58 8.32 20.42 -7.77
CA LEU A 58 8.95 21.70 -7.40
C LEU A 58 8.90 22.69 -8.56
N SER A 59 9.30 22.28 -9.77
CA SER A 59 9.23 23.14 -10.97
C SER A 59 7.82 23.60 -11.33
N ARG A 60 6.77 22.90 -10.86
CA ARG A 60 5.36 23.26 -11.04
C ARG A 60 4.74 23.96 -9.83
N ASN A 61 5.50 24.22 -8.77
CA ASN A 61 5.00 24.75 -7.49
C ASN A 61 3.86 23.91 -6.87
N LEU A 62 3.90 22.59 -7.06
CA LEU A 62 2.89 21.65 -6.56
C LEU A 62 3.38 20.79 -5.38
N TYR A 63 4.67 20.89 -5.02
CA TYR A 63 5.29 20.07 -3.98
C TYR A 63 4.54 20.13 -2.64
N ASN A 64 4.34 21.33 -2.09
CA ASN A 64 3.68 21.49 -0.78
C ASN A 64 2.23 20.94 -0.78
N LYS A 65 1.51 21.09 -1.89
CA LYS A 65 0.14 20.54 -2.02
C LYS A 65 0.16 19.01 -2.00
N TYR A 66 1.15 18.44 -2.66
CA TYR A 66 1.32 17.00 -2.74
C TYR A 66 1.78 16.40 -1.41
N GLU A 67 2.74 17.04 -0.73
CA GLU A 67 3.21 16.66 0.61
C GLU A 67 2.07 16.68 1.64
N LYS A 68 1.21 17.70 1.58
CA LYS A 68 0.04 17.81 2.46
C LYS A 68 -0.88 16.59 2.43
N VAL A 69 -1.05 15.95 1.26
CA VAL A 69 -1.86 14.73 1.13
C VAL A 69 -1.23 13.56 1.88
N PHE A 70 0.09 13.41 1.84
CA PHE A 70 0.77 12.36 2.62
C PHE A 70 0.68 12.62 4.12
N GLN A 71 0.78 13.88 4.55
CA GLN A 71 0.58 14.22 5.97
C GLN A 71 -0.84 13.91 6.43
N GLU A 72 -1.86 14.25 5.64
CA GLU A 72 -3.25 13.88 5.93
C GLU A 72 -3.42 12.36 6.03
N TRP A 73 -2.82 11.58 5.11
CA TRP A 73 -2.87 10.11 5.18
C TRP A 73 -2.12 9.54 6.39
N LEU A 74 -1.02 10.18 6.80
CA LEU A 74 -0.28 9.78 8.00
C LEU A 74 -1.09 10.07 9.26
N ASP A 75 -1.72 11.24 9.35
CA ASP A 75 -2.59 11.65 10.45
C ASP A 75 -3.85 10.76 10.54
N GLU A 76 -4.40 10.34 9.41
CA GLU A 76 -5.52 9.39 9.33
C GLU A 76 -5.10 7.93 9.59
N GLY A 77 -3.80 7.64 9.70
CA GLY A 77 -3.28 6.28 9.88
C GLY A 77 -3.46 5.38 8.65
N LEU A 78 -3.64 5.97 7.47
CA LEU A 78 -3.72 5.23 6.19
C LEU A 78 -2.35 4.77 5.70
N ILE A 79 -1.29 5.50 6.06
CA ILE A 79 0.10 5.16 5.79
C ILE A 79 0.90 5.24 7.09
N GLU A 80 1.99 4.49 7.15
CA GLU A 80 2.92 4.50 8.28
C GLU A 80 4.36 4.61 7.78
N GLU A 81 5.26 5.10 8.65
CA GLU A 81 6.68 5.13 8.36
C GLU A 81 7.27 3.73 8.55
N VAL A 82 7.99 3.25 7.53
CA VAL A 82 8.62 1.92 7.59
C VAL A 82 9.74 1.92 8.64
N PRO A 83 9.73 0.99 9.61
CA PRO A 83 10.77 0.90 10.64
C PRO A 83 12.19 0.76 10.05
N PRO A 84 13.23 1.42 10.61
CA PRO A 84 14.57 1.39 10.03
C PRO A 84 15.19 0.00 9.87
N ASN A 85 14.83 -0.94 10.75
CA ASN A 85 15.24 -2.35 10.68
C ASN A 85 14.64 -3.09 9.47
N GLU A 86 13.48 -2.66 8.99
CA GLU A 86 12.79 -3.25 7.82
C GLU A 86 13.24 -2.62 6.50
N VAL A 87 13.71 -1.37 6.53
CA VAL A 87 14.29 -0.71 5.35
C VAL A 87 15.50 -1.48 4.80
N ALA A 88 16.24 -2.17 5.67
CA ALA A 88 17.37 -3.03 5.30
C ALA A 88 16.96 -4.41 4.75
N LEU A 89 15.68 -4.79 4.89
CA LEU A 89 15.15 -6.04 4.38
C LEU A 89 14.80 -5.93 2.88
N TYR A 90 14.67 -7.09 2.23
CA TYR A 90 14.33 -7.16 0.82
C TYR A 90 12.86 -6.74 0.62
N GLY A 91 12.64 -5.55 0.08
CA GLY A 91 11.32 -4.97 -0.13
C GLY A 91 11.11 -4.49 -1.57
N ASN A 92 9.85 -4.51 -2.01
CA ASN A 92 9.43 -3.99 -3.30
C ASN A 92 8.58 -2.73 -3.12
N TYR A 93 9.09 -1.61 -3.60
CA TYR A 93 8.47 -0.29 -3.54
C TYR A 93 7.49 -0.11 -4.71
N LEU A 94 6.26 0.29 -4.41
CA LEU A 94 5.27 0.54 -5.44
C LEU A 94 5.54 1.89 -6.14
N PRO A 95 5.43 1.96 -7.47
CA PRO A 95 5.58 3.21 -8.18
C PRO A 95 4.41 4.14 -7.86
N HIS A 96 4.68 5.24 -7.18
CA HIS A 96 3.71 6.30 -6.98
C HIS A 96 3.82 7.37 -8.06
N ARG A 97 2.69 7.91 -8.54
CA ARG A 97 2.64 9.08 -9.44
C ARG A 97 1.66 10.12 -8.93
N PRO A 98 2.02 11.42 -8.94
CA PRO A 98 1.09 12.48 -8.59
C PRO A 98 -0.03 12.55 -9.64
N VAL A 99 -1.28 12.53 -9.19
CA VAL A 99 -2.46 12.78 -10.04
C VAL A 99 -2.89 14.22 -9.81
N ILE A 100 -2.67 15.07 -10.82
CA ILE A 100 -3.01 16.50 -10.75
C ILE A 100 -4.37 16.69 -11.43
N LYS A 101 -5.38 17.12 -10.68
CA LYS A 101 -6.67 17.55 -11.22
C LYS A 101 -6.68 19.07 -11.31
N GLU A 102 -6.88 19.61 -12.52
CA GLU A 102 -6.90 21.06 -12.79
C GLU A 102 -8.29 21.68 -12.54
N SER A 103 -9.34 20.87 -12.35
CA SER A 103 -10.71 21.30 -12.05
C SER A 103 -11.34 20.49 -10.92
N TRP A 104 -12.13 21.16 -10.07
CA TRP A 104 -12.83 20.58 -8.90
C TRP A 104 -14.03 19.69 -9.24
N SER A 105 -14.24 19.36 -10.51
CA SER A 105 -15.38 18.56 -10.94
C SER A 105 -15.05 17.06 -10.85
N THR A 106 -15.54 16.44 -9.78
CA THR A 106 -15.70 15.00 -9.53
C THR A 106 -14.62 14.36 -8.65
N ILE A 107 -15.01 14.21 -7.37
CA ILE A 107 -14.66 13.24 -6.31
C ILE A 107 -13.17 12.84 -6.22
N PRO A 108 -12.50 13.03 -5.06
CA PRO A 108 -11.16 12.48 -4.85
C PRO A 108 -11.22 10.98 -5.09
N ILE A 109 -10.47 10.53 -6.09
CA ILE A 109 -10.39 9.10 -6.40
C ILE A 109 -9.54 8.52 -5.29
N LEU A 110 -10.19 7.82 -4.37
CA LEU A 110 -9.58 6.91 -3.42
C LEU A 110 -8.75 5.93 -4.26
N THR A 111 -7.43 6.08 -4.27
CA THR A 111 -6.58 4.95 -4.63
C THR A 111 -6.88 3.88 -3.59
N HIS A 112 -7.57 2.81 -3.99
CA HIS A 112 -7.68 1.60 -3.19
C HIS A 112 -6.27 1.07 -2.93
N GLN A 113 -5.63 1.56 -1.88
CA GLN A 113 -4.63 0.80 -1.16
C GLN A 113 -5.39 0.10 -0.05
N PRO A 114 -5.37 -1.23 0.01
CA PRO A 114 -5.91 -1.90 1.17
C PRO A 114 -5.04 -1.49 2.35
N SER A 115 -5.67 -0.94 3.39
CA SER A 115 -5.07 -0.81 4.70
C SER A 115 -4.77 -2.23 5.19
N PHE A 116 -3.49 -2.58 5.20
CA PHE A 116 -3.03 -3.80 5.86
C PHE A 116 -2.49 -3.37 7.22
N SER A 117 -3.32 -3.57 8.25
CA SER A 117 -2.81 -3.60 9.62
C SER A 117 -1.76 -4.70 9.70
N SER A 118 -0.58 -4.36 10.22
CA SER A 118 0.54 -5.28 10.40
C SER A 118 0.13 -6.40 11.36
N ALA A 119 -0.39 -7.50 10.82
CA ALA A 119 -0.59 -8.72 11.58
C ALA A 119 0.79 -9.36 11.80
N THR A 120 1.32 -9.25 13.02
CA THR A 120 2.48 -10.02 13.47
C THR A 120 2.18 -11.51 13.30
N PRO A 121 3.02 -12.30 12.61
CA PRO A 121 2.82 -13.75 12.54
C PRO A 121 3.11 -14.35 13.92
N LEU A 122 2.23 -15.26 14.36
CA LEU A 122 2.51 -16.24 15.42
C LEU A 122 3.34 -17.39 14.87
#